data_AF-A0A0M2S450-F1
#
_entry.id   AF-A0A0M2S450-F1
#
_cell.length_a   1.000
_cell.length_b   1.000
_cell.length_c   1.000
_cell.angle_alpha   90.00
_cell.angle_beta   90.00
_cell.angle_gamma   90.00
#
_symmetry.space_group_name_H-M   'P 1'
#
loop_
_entity.id
_entity.type
_entity.pdbx_description
1 polymer ?
#
loop_
_entity_poly.entity_id
_entity_poly.type
_entity_poly.pdbx_seq_one_letter_code
_entity_poly.pdbx_strand_id
1 'polypeptide(L)'
;MHARVVADDFPATVDFYRDLLGKPETVVPDVEYASFDQGGETVLAVLGRRAAEAVLPVGRGDGGILVVVPVPDVDAAVAAL
;
A
#
# COMPACT_ATOMS: atom_id res chain seq x y z
N MET A 1 -0.46 -6.33 -12.92
CA MET A 1 -1.61 -6.26 -12.00
C MET A 1 -1.02 -6.19 -10.60
N HIS A 2 -1.38 -5.21 -9.78
CA HIS A 2 -0.76 -5.00 -8.46
C HIS A 2 -1.81 -4.98 -7.35
N ALA A 3 -1.37 -5.23 -6.12
CA ALA A 3 -2.23 -5.13 -4.95
C ALA A 3 -2.64 -3.68 -4.69
N ARG A 4 -3.89 -3.47 -4.29
CA ARG A 4 -4.43 -2.14 -3.93
C ARG A 4 -4.96 -2.21 -2.52
N VAL A 5 -4.38 -1.42 -1.63
CA VAL A 5 -4.80 -1.30 -0.22
C VAL A 5 -5.64 -0.05 -0.10
N VAL A 6 -6.84 -0.19 0.47
CA VAL A 6 -7.67 0.96 0.85
C VAL A 6 -7.35 1.30 2.30
N ALA A 7 -6.83 2.50 2.52
CA ALA A 7 -6.41 3.02 3.80
C ALA A 7 -7.51 3.88 4.44
N ASP A 8 -7.76 3.64 5.73
CA ASP A 8 -8.57 4.54 6.57
C ASP A 8 -7.76 5.75 7.04
N ASP A 9 -6.48 5.55 7.36
CA ASP A 9 -5.50 6.59 7.62
C ASP A 9 -4.42 6.53 6.54
N PHE A 10 -4.54 7.38 5.52
CA PHE A 10 -3.65 7.36 4.37
C PHE A 10 -2.19 7.69 4.76
N PRO A 11 -1.89 8.79 5.47
CA PRO A 11 -0.52 9.09 5.92
C PRO A 11 0.11 7.94 6.73
N ALA A 12 -0.60 7.39 7.73
CA ALA A 12 -0.04 6.32 8.56
C ALA A 12 0.20 5.03 7.75
N THR A 13 -0.68 4.71 6.80
CA THR A 13 -0.52 3.53 5.94
C THR A 13 0.64 3.69 4.97
N VAL A 14 0.84 4.88 4.40
CA VAL A 14 2.00 5.17 3.54
C VAL A 14 3.30 5.04 4.33
N ASP A 15 3.32 5.55 5.56
CA ASP A 15 4.49 5.46 6.44
C ASP A 15 4.82 4.00 6.80
N PHE A 16 3.81 3.18 7.11
CA PHE A 16 3.98 1.75 7.34
C PHE A 16 4.65 1.05 6.14
N TYR A 17 4.12 1.26 4.93
CA TYR A 17 4.69 0.63 3.74
C TYR A 17 6.03 1.23 3.34
N ARG A 18 6.28 2.50 3.66
CA ARG A 18 7.61 3.11 3.48
C ARG A 18 8.66 2.40 4.32
N ASP A 19 8.35 2.11 5.57
CA ASP A 19 9.30 1.49 6.48
C ASP A 19 9.57 0.02 6.08
N LEU A 20 8.60 -0.65 5.45
CA LEU A 20 8.72 -2.02 4.98
C LEU A 20 9.32 -2.19 3.57
N LEU A 21 8.93 -1.34 2.61
CA LEU A 21 9.28 -1.45 1.18
C LEU A 21 10.29 -0.40 0.73
N GLY A 22 10.60 0.58 1.58
CA GLY A 22 11.41 1.74 1.22
C GLY A 22 10.59 2.89 0.65
N LYS A 23 11.27 3.88 0.08
CA LYS A 23 10.63 5.13 -0.39
C LYS A 23 9.56 4.84 -1.46
N PRO A 24 8.35 5.42 -1.37
CA PRO A 24 7.36 5.36 -2.44
C PRO A 24 7.90 6.00 -3.73
N GLU A 25 7.50 5.45 -4.88
CA GLU A 25 7.82 6.05 -6.19
C GLU A 25 6.98 7.30 -6.43
N THR A 26 5.68 7.22 -6.12
CA THR A 26 4.74 8.32 -6.28
C THR A 26 3.96 8.53 -4.99
N VAL A 27 3.77 9.80 -4.60
CA VAL A 27 2.82 10.22 -3.57
C VAL A 27 2.07 11.44 -4.10
N VAL A 28 0.74 11.36 -4.14
CA VAL A 28 -0.15 12.47 -4.50
C VAL A 28 -1.10 12.71 -3.32
N PRO A 29 -0.69 13.54 -2.34
CA PRO A 29 -1.43 13.69 -1.09
C PRO A 29 -2.87 14.18 -1.26
N ASP A 30 -3.09 15.12 -2.18
CA ASP A 30 -4.40 15.76 -2.40
C ASP A 30 -5.50 14.77 -2.84
N VAL A 31 -5.10 13.65 -3.45
CA VAL A 31 -6.01 12.58 -3.87
C VAL A 31 -5.75 11.28 -3.11
N GLU A 32 -5.00 11.34 -2.01
CA GLU A 32 -4.66 10.21 -1.15
C GLU A 32 -4.22 8.97 -1.93
N TYR A 33 -3.22 9.14 -2.81
CA TYR A 33 -2.66 8.05 -3.60
C TYR A 33 -1.15 7.93 -3.37
N ALA A 34 -0.67 6.71 -3.20
CA ALA A 34 0.75 6.39 -3.26
C ALA A 34 0.99 5.07 -3.99
N SER A 35 2.15 4.95 -4.66
CA SER A 35 2.61 3.70 -5.27
C SER A 35 4.02 3.35 -4.86
N PHE A 36 4.25 2.05 -4.71
CA PHE A 36 5.56 1.45 -4.47
C PHE A 36 5.90 0.59 -5.67
N ASP A 37 7.08 0.85 -6.24
CA ASP A 37 7.55 0.21 -7.45
C ASP A 37 8.78 -0.65 -7.14
N GLN A 38 8.89 -1.80 -7.81
CA GLN A 38 10.04 -2.67 -7.74
C GLN A 38 10.43 -3.08 -9.16
N GLY A 39 11.69 -2.84 -9.54
CA GLY A 39 12.15 -3.15 -10.90
C GLY A 39 11.46 -2.34 -12.00
N GLY A 40 10.93 -1.15 -11.68
CA GLY A 40 10.20 -0.30 -12.62
C GLY A 40 8.73 -0.66 -12.81
N GLU A 41 8.20 -1.60 -12.02
CA GLU A 41 6.78 -1.96 -12.02
C GLU A 41 6.15 -1.68 -10.66
N THR A 42 4.95 -1.07 -10.65
CA THR A 42 4.17 -0.92 -9.42
C THR A 42 3.77 -2.27 -8.86
N VAL A 43 4.16 -2.53 -7.61
CA VAL A 43 3.82 -3.75 -6.86
C VAL A 43 2.72 -3.53 -5.84
N LEU A 44 2.58 -2.30 -5.34
CA LEU A 44 1.56 -1.91 -4.37
C LEU A 44 1.08 -0.48 -4.64
N ALA A 45 -0.24 -0.29 -4.58
CA ALA A 45 -0.84 1.03 -4.50
C ALA A 45 -1.63 1.17 -3.18
N VAL A 46 -1.44 2.30 -2.51
CA VAL A 46 -2.22 2.70 -1.34
C VAL A 46 -3.17 3.81 -1.78
N LEU A 47 -4.46 3.64 -1.49
CA LEU A 47 -5.50 4.62 -1.78
C LEU A 47 -6.21 4.98 -0.49
N GLY A 48 -6.41 6.26 -0.21
CA GLY A 48 -7.37 6.70 0.79
C GLY A 48 -8.78 6.27 0.41
N ARG A 49 -9.66 6.13 1.40
CA ARG A 49 -11.03 5.64 1.20
C ARG A 49 -11.81 6.42 0.13
N ARG A 50 -11.72 7.76 0.13
CA ARG A 50 -12.41 8.62 -0.86
C ARG A 50 -11.88 8.41 -2.27
N ALA A 51 -10.56 8.25 -2.40
CA ALA A 51 -9.91 7.99 -3.68
C ALA A 51 -10.31 6.63 -4.26
N ALA A 52 -10.34 5.61 -3.40
CA ALA A 52 -10.78 4.26 -3.77
C ALA A 52 -12.23 4.26 -4.29
N GLU A 53 -13.14 4.92 -3.58
CA GLU A 53 -14.58 5.02 -3.95
C GLU A 53 -14.79 5.69 -5.32
N ALA A 54 -13.90 6.59 -5.73
CA ALA A 54 -14.00 7.30 -7.00
C ALA A 54 -13.56 6.46 -8.22
N VAL A 55 -12.67 5.48 -8.03
CA VAL A 55 -11.97 4.78 -9.13
C VAL A 55 -12.13 3.26 -9.12
N LEU A 56 -12.60 2.68 -8.01
CA LEU A 56 -12.88 1.27 -7.88
C LEU A 56 -14.38 1.06 -7.74
N PRO A 57 -14.94 -0.06 -8.25
CA PRO A 57 -16.24 -0.53 -7.81
C PRO A 57 -16.08 -1.01 -6.36
N VAL A 58 -16.06 -0.07 -5.40
CA VAL A 58 -15.87 -0.35 -3.97
C VAL A 58 -17.16 -0.96 -3.42
N GLY A 59 -17.36 -2.25 -3.65
CA GLY A 59 -17.99 -3.08 -2.63
C GLY A 59 -17.00 -3.26 -1.49
N ARG A 60 -17.47 -3.43 -0.24
CA ARG A 60 -16.65 -4.11 0.76
C ARG A 60 -16.27 -5.45 0.14
N GLY A 61 -15.04 -5.58 -0.33
CA GLY A 61 -14.56 -6.83 -0.89
C GLY A 61 -14.56 -7.85 0.24
N ASP A 62 -15.38 -8.87 0.14
CA ASP A 62 -15.35 -10.02 1.06
C ASP A 62 -14.06 -10.85 0.89
N GLY A 63 -13.22 -10.50 -0.10
CA GLY A 63 -11.91 -11.09 -0.36
C GLY A 63 -10.78 -10.26 0.22
N GLY A 64 -10.11 -10.77 1.26
CA GLY A 64 -8.85 -10.23 1.74
C GLY A 64 -7.78 -10.30 0.65
N ILE A 65 -7.00 -9.23 0.49
CA ILE A 65 -5.78 -9.26 -0.32
C ILE A 65 -4.66 -9.89 0.50
N LEU A 66 -3.87 -10.76 -0.12
CA LEU A 66 -2.62 -11.23 0.44
C LEU A 66 -1.47 -10.43 -0.18
N VAL A 67 -0.79 -9.61 0.62
CA VAL A 67 0.44 -8.93 0.23
C VAL A 67 1.61 -9.72 0.80
N VAL A 68 2.43 -10.28 -0.07
CA VAL A 68 3.65 -11.01 0.32
C VAL A 68 4.84 -10.11 0.12
N VAL A 69 5.56 -9.81 1.21
CA VAL A 69 6.78 -9.00 1.17
C VAL A 69 7.98 -9.86 1.51
N PRO A 70 8.93 -10.07 0.58
CA PRO A 70 10.17 -10.75 0.90
C PRO A 70 11.04 -9.85 1.78
N VAL A 71 11.45 -10.39 2.93
CA VAL A 71 12.32 -9.74 3.89
C VAL A 71 13.57 -10.59 4.12
N PRO A 72 14.72 -9.98 4.45
CA PRO A 72 15.95 -10.74 4.71
C PRO A 72 15.86 -11.58 5.99
N ASP A 73 15.09 -11.12 6.97
CA ASP A 73 14.85 -11.79 8.26
C ASP A 73 13.41 -11.48 8.70
N VAL A 74 12.61 -12.54 8.92
CA VAL A 74 11.20 -12.42 9.29
C VAL A 74 11.04 -11.98 10.74
N ASP A 75 11.86 -12.49 11.66
CA ASP A 75 11.74 -12.18 13.09
C ASP A 75 12.10 -10.73 13.35
N ALA A 76 13.16 -10.23 12.70
CA ALA A 76 13.55 -8.83 12.77
C ALA A 76 12.49 -7.90 12.16
N ALA A 77 11.88 -8.30 11.04
CA ALA A 77 10.81 -7.53 10.41
C ALA A 77 9.58 -7.44 11.32
N VAL A 78 9.16 -8.54 11.94
CA VAL A 78 8.02 -8.55 12.87
C VAL A 78 8.30 -7.73 14.13
N ALA A 79 9.53 -7.76 14.67
CA ALA A 79 9.89 -6.99 15.85
C ALA A 79 9.89 -5.46 15.63
N ALA A 80 9.93 -5.01 14.37
CA ALA A 80 9.91 -3.59 14.00
C ALA A 80 8.49 -3.05 13.70
N LEU A 81 7.46 -3.91 13.68
CA LEU A 81 6.06 -3.55 13.50
C LEU A 81 5.37 -3.21 14.83
#